data_AF-A0A246FWK5-F1
#
_entry.id   AF-A0A246FWK5-F1
#
_cell.length_a   1.000
_cell.length_b   1.000
_cell.length_c   1.000
_cell.angle_alpha   90.00
_cell.angle_beta   90.00
_cell.angle_gamma   90.00
#
_symmetry.space_group_name_H-M   'P 1'
#
loop_
_entity.id
_entity.type
_entity.pdbx_description
1 polymer ?
#
loop_
_entity_poly.entity_id
_entity_poly.type
_entity_poly.pdbx_seq_one_letter_code
_entity_poly.pdbx_strand_id
1 'polypeptide(L)'
;MKSDVFLFALFWFSVSVCAEGKIYSLSPSYYDLDMVEFVSLDGDRGRTIKGYLADKNGRRYSIPDMCEPEGGDAELIDSYTVKGKDSYFLFTCGWSVQHFGIGLNGAQYETFVYVRRGQDLLVKEDELSRILSGYEGRQEGGGSSYVWYSSAGKIASEKILGIESGKLFDSLVLAHKIVISRLSNGDMEAIKVYLSFDRVQQLFQDFPVSKSTAAAYNDFGYALGEAGENVRAYEILKEVEKASPDRVVLKLNIADVLWGSDKNKSKEYYKKYLDLMRGAGKERLVPLKVFERIDYN
;
A
#
# COMPACT_ATOMS: atom_id res chain seq x y z
N MET A 1 -11.77 78.70 17.81
CA MET A 1 -11.00 77.45 18.03
C MET A 1 -11.96 76.36 18.46
N LYS A 2 -12.41 75.52 17.51
CA LYS A 2 -13.17 74.30 17.83
C LYS A 2 -12.35 73.13 17.33
N SER A 3 -12.06 72.24 18.28
CA SER A 3 -11.23 71.05 18.18
C SER A 3 -11.88 69.98 17.32
N ASP A 4 -11.04 69.29 16.56
CA ASP A 4 -11.32 68.10 15.78
C ASP A 4 -11.84 66.94 16.63
N VAL A 5 -12.77 66.17 16.06
CA VAL A 5 -13.03 64.77 16.44
C VAL A 5 -13.20 63.98 15.15
N PHE A 6 -12.11 63.36 14.68
CA PHE A 6 -12.16 62.37 13.60
C PHE A 6 -12.47 61.00 14.20
N LEU A 7 -13.63 60.47 13.87
CA LEU A 7 -14.09 59.13 14.25
C LEU A 7 -13.32 58.10 13.39
N PHE A 8 -12.37 57.37 13.98
CA PHE A 8 -11.72 56.25 13.31
C PHE A 8 -12.66 55.04 13.31
N ALA A 9 -13.20 54.70 12.14
CA ALA A 9 -13.92 53.45 11.92
C ALA A 9 -12.90 52.31 11.79
N LEU A 10 -12.81 51.46 12.82
CA LEU A 10 -12.09 50.19 12.77
C LEU A 10 -12.90 49.21 11.91
N PHE A 11 -12.48 49.01 10.66
CA PHE A 11 -12.92 47.88 9.84
C PHE A 11 -12.32 46.59 10.43
N TRP A 12 -13.14 45.82 11.14
CA TRP A 12 -12.88 44.41 11.40
C TRP A 12 -12.92 43.65 10.07
N PHE A 13 -11.74 43.38 9.51
CA PHE A 13 -11.59 42.32 8.52
C PHE A 13 -11.83 40.98 9.24
N SER A 14 -13.02 40.41 9.05
CA SER A 14 -13.27 39.00 9.34
C SER A 14 -12.46 38.19 8.34
N VAL A 15 -11.35 37.61 8.82
CA VAL A 15 -10.60 36.62 8.04
C VAL A 15 -11.54 35.42 7.90
N SER A 16 -12.13 35.27 6.71
CA SER A 16 -12.88 34.05 6.39
C SER A 16 -11.88 32.91 6.38
N VAL A 17 -11.97 32.03 7.37
CA VAL A 17 -11.28 30.74 7.33
C VAL A 17 -11.90 29.97 6.17
N CYS A 18 -11.21 29.96 5.02
CA CYS A 18 -11.64 29.22 3.84
C CYS A 18 -11.39 27.73 4.12
N ALA A 19 -12.41 27.03 4.60
CA ALA A 19 -12.37 25.58 4.68
C ALA A 19 -12.34 25.01 3.24
N GLU A 20 -11.28 24.27 2.90
CA GLU A 20 -11.15 23.63 1.58
C GLU A 20 -11.85 22.26 1.63
N GLY A 21 -12.92 22.10 0.84
CA GLY A 21 -13.67 20.86 0.69
C GLY A 21 -13.28 20.09 -0.57
N LYS A 22 -13.05 18.78 -0.47
CA LYS A 22 -12.84 17.87 -1.60
C LYS A 22 -13.94 16.82 -1.64
N ILE A 23 -14.57 16.66 -2.81
CA ILE A 23 -15.67 15.72 -3.04
C ILE A 23 -15.19 14.54 -3.88
N TYR A 24 -15.55 13.33 -3.47
CA TYR A 24 -15.22 12.08 -4.14
C TYR A 24 -16.49 11.29 -4.42
N SER A 25 -16.60 10.71 -5.62
CA SER A 25 -17.68 9.78 -5.96
C SER A 25 -17.39 8.39 -5.41
N LEU A 26 -18.38 7.76 -4.79
CA LEU A 26 -18.30 6.40 -4.28
C LEU A 26 -18.73 5.41 -5.36
N SER A 27 -17.79 4.55 -5.77
CA SER A 27 -18.05 3.46 -6.72
C SER A 27 -17.43 2.15 -6.21
N PRO A 28 -18.26 1.17 -5.78
CA PRO A 28 -19.74 1.23 -5.74
C PRO A 28 -20.31 2.24 -4.72
N SER A 29 -21.58 2.61 -4.83
CA SER A 29 -22.24 3.43 -3.82
C SER A 29 -22.26 2.72 -2.46
N TYR A 30 -22.11 3.47 -1.37
CA TYR A 30 -22.32 2.97 -0.02
C TYR A 30 -23.82 3.04 0.30
N TYR A 31 -24.53 1.96 -0.04
CA TYR A 31 -26.00 1.94 -0.04
C TYR A 31 -26.57 3.00 -1.00
N ASP A 32 -27.33 3.96 -0.48
CA ASP A 32 -27.92 5.10 -1.20
C ASP A 32 -27.01 6.33 -1.23
N LEU A 33 -25.83 6.27 -0.59
CA LEU A 33 -24.83 7.33 -0.58
C LEU A 33 -23.83 7.12 -1.71
N ASP A 34 -23.66 8.13 -2.56
CA ASP A 34 -22.81 8.06 -3.75
C ASP A 34 -21.68 9.10 -3.76
N MET A 35 -21.61 9.95 -2.73
CA MET A 35 -20.55 10.94 -2.58
C MET A 35 -20.04 11.01 -1.15
N VAL A 36 -18.77 11.36 -1.01
CA VAL A 36 -18.17 11.78 0.25
C VAL A 36 -17.46 13.11 0.06
N GLU A 37 -17.64 14.03 1.00
CA GLU A 37 -16.92 15.30 1.08
C GLU A 37 -16.01 15.29 2.30
N PHE A 38 -14.75 15.64 2.11
CA PHE A 38 -13.80 15.89 3.18
C PHE A 38 -13.45 17.37 3.24
N VAL A 39 -13.55 17.95 4.43
CA VAL A 39 -13.30 19.37 4.69
C VAL A 39 -12.09 19.50 5.60
N SER A 40 -11.07 20.19 5.12
CA SER A 40 -9.87 20.52 5.89
C SER A 40 -10.13 21.73 6.78
N LEU A 41 -9.74 21.63 8.05
CA LEU A 41 -9.83 22.68 9.05
C LEU A 41 -8.46 22.89 9.67
N ASP A 42 -7.86 24.05 9.42
CA ASP A 42 -6.60 24.44 10.05
C ASP A 42 -6.88 24.87 11.50
N GLY A 43 -6.05 24.40 12.44
CA GLY A 43 -6.12 24.75 13.85
C GLY A 43 -4.73 24.91 14.47
N ASP A 44 -4.70 25.33 15.74
CA ASP A 44 -3.44 25.66 16.44
C ASP A 44 -2.47 24.47 16.57
N ARG A 45 -2.98 23.24 16.51
CA ARG A 45 -2.20 21.99 16.59
C ARG A 45 -1.92 21.34 15.23
N GLY A 46 -2.33 22.00 14.14
CA GLY A 46 -2.22 21.52 12.77
C GLY A 46 -3.57 21.31 12.09
N ARG A 47 -3.54 20.81 10.86
CA ARG A 47 -4.74 20.56 10.05
C ARG A 47 -5.48 19.29 10.48
N THR A 48 -6.79 19.41 10.64
CA THR A 48 -7.73 18.29 10.82
C THR A 48 -8.62 18.11 9.59
N ILE A 49 -9.14 16.91 9.37
CA ILE A 49 -10.04 16.62 8.23
C ILE A 49 -11.32 15.98 8.74
N LYS A 50 -12.47 16.58 8.42
CA LYS A 50 -13.81 16.05 8.74
C LYS A 50 -14.52 15.57 7.49
N GLY A 51 -15.26 14.47 7.61
CA GLY A 51 -15.96 13.85 6.48
C GLY A 51 -17.49 13.95 6.56
N TYR A 52 -18.13 14.01 5.40
CA TYR A 52 -19.59 13.94 5.27
C TYR A 52 -19.94 13.04 4.09
N LEU A 53 -20.83 12.08 4.30
CA LEU A 53 -21.43 11.31 3.20
C LEU A 53 -22.67 12.03 2.69
N ALA A 54 -22.93 11.94 1.40
CA ALA A 54 -24.11 12.51 0.78
C ALA A 54 -24.82 11.51 -0.13
N ASP A 55 -26.15 11.60 -0.15
CA ASP A 55 -26.99 10.93 -1.14
C ASP A 55 -27.13 11.79 -2.42
N LYS A 56 -27.78 11.21 -3.43
CA LYS A 56 -28.11 11.88 -4.70
C LYS A 56 -28.96 13.13 -4.57
N ASN A 57 -29.68 13.27 -3.45
CA ASN A 57 -30.54 14.41 -3.17
C ASN A 57 -29.79 15.52 -2.40
N GLY A 58 -28.49 15.33 -2.13
CA GLY A 58 -27.66 16.27 -1.38
C GLY A 58 -27.86 16.20 0.13
N ARG A 59 -28.57 15.19 0.66
CA ARG A 59 -28.71 15.00 2.10
C ARG A 59 -27.39 14.53 2.68
N ARG A 60 -26.84 15.30 3.62
CA ARG A 60 -25.54 15.05 4.24
C ARG A 60 -25.65 14.30 5.56
N TYR A 61 -24.70 13.40 5.81
CA TYR A 61 -24.53 12.64 7.03
C TYR A 61 -23.10 12.84 7.53
N SER A 62 -22.93 13.34 8.75
CA SER A 62 -21.61 13.52 9.35
C SER A 62 -20.96 12.16 9.59
N ILE A 63 -19.71 12.02 9.18
CA ILE A 63 -18.86 10.92 9.61
C ILE A 63 -18.45 11.19 11.07
N PRO A 64 -18.60 10.22 12.00
CA PRO A 64 -18.27 10.43 13.41
C PRO A 64 -16.79 10.73 13.68
N ASP A 65 -15.90 10.02 13.00
CA ASP A 65 -14.45 10.18 13.16
C ASP A 65 -13.89 11.26 12.23
N MET A 66 -12.76 11.84 12.63
CA MET A 66 -12.02 12.85 11.87
C MET A 66 -10.53 12.54 11.89
N CYS A 67 -9.79 12.96 10.87
CA CYS A 67 -8.33 12.91 10.92
C CYS A 67 -7.84 13.99 11.89
N GLU A 68 -7.48 13.60 13.11
CA GLU A 68 -6.96 14.51 14.16
C GLU A 68 -5.59 14.04 14.64
N PRO A 69 -4.49 14.60 14.09
CA PRO A 69 -3.16 14.20 14.49
C PRO A 69 -2.81 14.78 15.87
N GLU A 70 -1.95 14.09 16.63
CA GLU A 70 -1.38 14.63 17.88
C GLU A 70 -0.45 15.85 17.64
N GLY A 71 -0.13 16.13 16.38
CA GLY A 71 0.53 17.32 15.88
C GLY A 71 0.84 17.19 14.38
N GLY A 72 0.98 18.33 13.69
CA GLY A 72 1.22 18.35 12.25
C GLY A 72 -0.07 18.32 11.42
N ASP A 73 0.05 18.21 10.11
CA ASP A 73 -1.10 18.30 9.20
C ASP A 73 -1.59 16.91 8.80
N ALA A 74 -2.88 16.66 9.02
CA ALA A 74 -3.52 15.47 8.46
C ALA A 74 -3.66 15.57 6.95
N GLU A 75 -3.45 14.44 6.30
CA GLU A 75 -3.69 14.22 4.88
C GLU A 75 -4.67 13.07 4.67
N LEU A 76 -5.57 13.23 3.70
CA LEU A 76 -6.44 12.15 3.25
C LEU A 76 -5.66 11.31 2.22
N ILE A 77 -5.33 10.07 2.58
CA ILE A 77 -4.53 9.15 1.77
C ILE A 77 -5.41 8.42 0.75
N ASP A 78 -6.56 7.89 1.19
CA ASP A 78 -7.50 7.19 0.32
C ASP A 78 -8.93 7.26 0.89
N SER A 79 -9.93 7.13 0.04
CA SER A 79 -11.33 6.99 0.43
C SER A 79 -12.13 6.26 -0.63
N TYR A 80 -12.78 5.17 -0.25
CA TYR A 80 -13.54 4.34 -1.17
C TYR A 80 -14.48 3.38 -0.44
N THR A 81 -15.21 2.60 -1.22
CA THR A 81 -16.12 1.56 -0.76
C THR A 81 -15.65 0.18 -1.17
N VAL A 82 -15.98 -0.81 -0.35
CA VAL A 82 -15.70 -2.22 -0.60
C VAL A 82 -16.99 -2.99 -0.52
N LYS A 83 -17.27 -3.82 -1.54
CA LYS A 83 -18.41 -4.72 -1.53
C LYS A 83 -17.97 -6.12 -1.12
N GLY A 84 -18.29 -6.51 0.10
CA GLY A 84 -18.12 -7.85 0.66
C GLY A 84 -19.47 -8.48 1.02
N LYS A 85 -19.52 -9.19 2.16
CA LYS A 85 -20.80 -9.59 2.78
C LYS A 85 -21.60 -8.34 3.15
N ASP A 86 -20.91 -7.36 3.71
CA ASP A 86 -21.43 -6.00 3.91
C ASP A 86 -20.94 -5.05 2.80
N SER A 87 -21.60 -3.89 2.69
CA SER A 87 -20.99 -2.74 2.02
C SER A 87 -20.20 -1.95 3.05
N TYR A 88 -18.90 -1.78 2.82
CA TYR A 88 -18.02 -0.99 3.68
C TYR A 88 -17.72 0.35 3.03
N PHE A 89 -17.68 1.40 3.84
CA PHE A 89 -17.07 2.68 3.49
C PHE A 89 -15.82 2.84 4.34
N LEU A 90 -14.71 3.22 3.72
CA LEU A 90 -13.49 3.52 4.46
C LEU A 90 -12.78 4.74 3.91
N PHE A 91 -12.00 5.35 4.80
CA PHE A 91 -11.02 6.34 4.45
C PHE A 91 -9.79 6.18 5.34
N THR A 92 -8.65 6.57 4.80
CA THR A 92 -7.37 6.49 5.46
C THR A 92 -6.79 7.89 5.56
N CYS A 93 -6.46 8.29 6.79
CA CYS A 93 -5.72 9.48 7.10
C CYS A 93 -4.24 9.14 7.28
N GLY A 94 -3.36 10.09 6.96
CA GLY A 94 -1.93 9.99 7.21
C GLY A 94 -1.37 11.30 7.73
N TRP A 95 -0.38 11.24 8.61
CA TRP A 95 0.38 12.42 9.06
C TRP A 95 1.78 12.04 9.50
N SER A 96 2.71 12.99 9.42
CA SER A 96 4.07 12.78 9.90
C SER A 96 4.12 12.79 11.43
N VAL A 97 4.87 11.86 12.00
CA VAL A 97 5.15 11.80 13.44
C VAL A 97 6.65 11.90 13.65
N GLN A 98 7.07 12.92 14.40
CA GLN A 98 8.48 13.18 14.69
C GLN A 98 8.66 13.52 16.17
N HIS A 99 9.32 12.61 16.90
CA HIS A 99 9.74 12.83 18.29
C HIS A 99 11.24 12.54 18.41
N PHE A 100 12.05 13.57 18.15
CA PHE A 100 13.51 13.48 18.18
C PHE A 100 14.07 12.98 19.52
N GLY A 101 13.41 13.28 20.64
CA GLY A 101 13.85 12.87 21.98
C GLY A 101 13.82 11.36 22.23
N ILE A 102 12.97 10.61 21.50
CA ILE A 102 12.83 9.15 21.62
C ILE A 102 13.16 8.42 20.31
N GLY A 103 13.67 9.15 19.30
CA GLY A 103 14.11 8.57 18.02
C GLY A 103 12.97 8.10 17.11
N LEU A 104 11.74 8.53 17.37
CA LEU A 104 10.57 8.19 16.55
C LEU A 104 10.47 9.17 15.38
N ASN A 105 10.49 8.65 14.15
CA ASN A 105 10.40 9.43 12.92
C ASN A 105 9.75 8.60 11.81
N GLY A 106 8.59 9.04 11.33
CA GLY A 106 7.80 8.31 10.36
C GLY A 106 6.46 8.97 10.05
N ALA A 107 5.49 8.13 9.65
CA ALA A 107 4.12 8.52 9.39
C ALA A 107 3.16 7.57 10.09
N GLN A 108 2.14 8.14 10.72
CA GLN A 108 1.01 7.41 11.27
C GLN A 108 -0.09 7.35 10.21
N TYR A 109 -0.69 6.19 10.05
CA TYR A 109 -1.84 5.96 9.18
C TYR A 109 -3.01 5.44 10.00
N GLU A 110 -4.15 6.11 9.91
CA GLU A 110 -5.39 5.69 10.54
C GLU A 110 -6.46 5.43 9.49
N THR A 111 -6.95 4.20 9.46
CA THR A 111 -8.02 3.79 8.57
C THR A 111 -9.31 3.62 9.38
N PHE A 112 -10.35 4.32 8.96
CA PHE A 112 -11.68 4.22 9.55
C PHE A 112 -12.56 3.39 8.63
N VAL A 113 -13.16 2.32 9.16
CA VAL A 113 -14.05 1.44 8.41
C VAL A 113 -15.45 1.50 8.99
N TYR A 114 -16.43 1.75 8.13
CA TYR A 114 -17.85 1.83 8.49
C TYR A 114 -18.68 0.86 7.70
N VAL A 115 -19.74 0.37 8.34
CA VAL A 115 -20.79 -0.46 7.78
C VAL A 115 -22.12 -0.03 8.38
N ARG A 116 -23.20 -0.32 7.66
CA ARG A 116 -24.56 -0.10 8.10
C ARG A 116 -25.03 -1.27 8.96
N ARG A 117 -25.61 -0.98 10.12
CA ARG A 117 -26.23 -1.98 10.99
C ARG A 117 -27.65 -1.51 11.33
N GLY A 118 -28.66 -2.23 10.82
CA GLY A 118 -30.06 -1.86 11.01
C GLY A 118 -30.37 -0.45 10.49
N GLN A 119 -30.78 0.44 11.39
CA GLN A 119 -31.10 1.84 11.07
C GLN A 119 -29.87 2.76 11.08
N ASP A 120 -28.78 2.34 11.72
CA ASP A 120 -27.57 3.14 11.84
C ASP A 120 -26.75 3.04 10.55
N LEU A 121 -26.61 4.19 9.87
CA LEU A 121 -25.95 4.30 8.57
C LEU A 121 -24.43 4.12 8.67
N LEU A 122 -23.84 4.56 9.79
CA LEU A 122 -22.40 4.56 10.04
C LEU A 122 -22.10 3.96 11.41
N VAL A 123 -21.88 2.65 11.43
CA VAL A 123 -21.33 1.93 12.58
C VAL A 123 -19.88 1.60 12.26
N LYS A 124 -18.96 2.04 13.13
CA LYS A 124 -17.53 1.79 12.98
C LYS A 124 -17.21 0.32 13.26
N GLU A 125 -16.41 -0.29 12.39
CA GLU A 125 -15.83 -1.61 12.62
C GLU A 125 -14.44 -1.42 13.22
N ASP A 126 -14.38 -1.41 14.55
CA ASP A 126 -13.16 -1.09 15.30
C ASP A 126 -12.02 -2.08 15.02
N GLU A 127 -12.33 -3.36 14.88
CA GLU A 127 -11.31 -4.38 14.61
C GLU A 127 -10.69 -4.20 13.22
N LEU A 128 -11.50 -3.98 12.18
CA LEU A 128 -11.01 -3.72 10.83
C LEU A 128 -10.23 -2.40 10.77
N SER A 129 -10.76 -1.35 11.40
CA SER A 129 -10.08 -0.05 11.49
C SER A 129 -8.69 -0.19 12.10
N ARG A 130 -8.57 -0.94 13.21
CA ARG A 130 -7.29 -1.21 13.88
C ARG A 130 -6.34 -2.06 13.04
N ILE A 131 -6.82 -3.11 12.35
CA ILE A 131 -5.98 -3.99 11.52
C ILE A 131 -5.38 -3.23 10.32
N LEU A 132 -6.12 -2.28 9.76
CA LEU A 132 -5.75 -1.52 8.57
C LEU A 132 -4.92 -0.26 8.87
N SER A 133 -4.92 0.17 10.14
CA SER A 133 -4.12 1.29 10.64
C SER A 133 -2.71 0.84 11.02
N GLY A 134 -1.81 1.81 11.19
CA GLY A 134 -0.51 1.56 11.80
C GLY A 134 0.52 2.63 11.47
N TYR A 135 1.74 2.38 11.92
CA TYR A 135 2.86 3.31 11.81
C TYR A 135 3.89 2.79 10.81
N GLU A 136 4.43 3.69 10.00
CA GLU A 136 5.54 3.43 9.09
C GLU A 136 6.72 4.36 9.41
N GLY A 137 7.89 3.77 9.65
CA GLY A 137 9.10 4.53 9.95
C GLY A 137 9.85 3.98 11.17
N ARG A 138 10.74 4.81 11.71
CA ARG A 138 11.61 4.43 12.83
C ARG A 138 10.86 4.51 14.15
N GLN A 139 10.97 3.45 14.95
CA GLN A 139 10.37 3.32 16.28
C GLN A 139 11.36 3.70 17.38
N GLU A 140 10.83 3.88 18.59
CA GLU A 140 11.63 3.97 19.81
C GLU A 140 12.54 2.74 19.93
N GLY A 141 13.84 2.96 20.18
CA GLY A 141 14.84 1.88 20.21
C GLY A 141 15.46 1.50 18.86
N GLY A 142 15.08 2.17 17.76
CA GLY A 142 15.78 2.10 16.47
C GLY A 142 15.30 1.03 15.50
N GLY A 143 14.26 0.25 15.85
CA GLY A 143 13.58 -0.63 14.90
C GLY A 143 12.78 0.15 13.85
N SER A 144 12.38 -0.52 12.77
CA SER A 144 11.47 0.03 11.75
C SER A 144 10.12 -0.64 11.83
N SER A 145 9.06 0.12 11.58
CA SER A 145 7.69 -0.37 11.39
C SER A 145 7.27 -0.13 9.95
N TYR A 146 6.39 -0.98 9.46
CA TYR A 146 5.84 -0.92 8.12
C TYR A 146 4.34 -1.14 8.18
N VAL A 147 3.62 -0.38 7.37
CA VAL A 147 2.17 -0.46 7.33
C VAL A 147 1.75 -1.13 6.02
N TRP A 148 0.93 -2.18 6.09
CA TRP A 148 0.77 -3.04 4.90
C TRP A 148 -0.43 -2.68 4.04
N TYR A 149 -1.43 -2.01 4.61
CA TYR A 149 -2.75 -1.89 3.99
C TYR A 149 -3.23 -0.45 3.77
N SER A 150 -2.47 0.55 4.24
CA SER A 150 -2.85 1.97 4.13
C SER A 150 -2.36 2.64 2.84
N SER A 151 -1.62 1.93 1.99
CA SER A 151 -1.15 2.47 0.72
C SER A 151 -2.28 2.51 -0.33
N ALA A 152 -2.24 3.54 -1.17
CA ALA A 152 -3.16 3.72 -2.29
C ALA A 152 -3.21 2.47 -3.19
N GLY A 153 -4.39 2.16 -3.72
CA GLY A 153 -4.58 1.03 -4.65
C GLY A 153 -5.44 -0.12 -4.12
N LYS A 154 -6.34 0.17 -3.16
CA LYS A 154 -7.37 -0.77 -2.69
C LYS A 154 -6.82 -2.05 -2.02
N ILE A 155 -5.61 -2.01 -1.47
CA ILE A 155 -5.00 -3.16 -0.76
C ILE A 155 -5.85 -3.53 0.47
N ALA A 156 -6.35 -2.56 1.23
CA ALA A 156 -7.25 -2.83 2.35
C ALA A 156 -8.53 -3.57 1.95
N SER A 157 -9.02 -3.39 0.71
CA SER A 157 -10.20 -4.13 0.21
C SER A 157 -10.00 -5.64 0.29
N GLU A 158 -8.87 -6.12 -0.20
CA GLU A 158 -8.53 -7.55 -0.19
C GLU A 158 -8.38 -8.07 1.24
N LYS A 159 -7.85 -7.25 2.15
CA LYS A 159 -7.71 -7.62 3.56
C LYS A 159 -9.08 -7.78 4.23
N ILE A 160 -9.99 -6.83 4.01
CA ILE A 160 -11.38 -6.87 4.51
C ILE A 160 -12.07 -8.15 4.02
N LEU A 161 -12.06 -8.41 2.70
CA LEU A 161 -12.69 -9.58 2.10
C LEU A 161 -12.06 -10.90 2.59
N GLY A 162 -10.75 -10.91 2.84
CA GLY A 162 -10.05 -12.03 3.45
C GLY A 162 -10.56 -12.35 4.85
N ILE A 163 -10.66 -11.33 5.70
CA ILE A 163 -11.15 -11.46 7.09
C ILE A 163 -12.60 -11.93 7.10
N GLU A 164 -13.48 -11.36 6.27
CA GLU A 164 -14.87 -11.81 6.14
C GLU A 164 -14.98 -13.30 5.78
N SER A 165 -14.03 -13.79 4.99
CA SER A 165 -13.94 -15.19 4.57
C SER A 165 -13.30 -16.10 5.63
N GLY A 166 -12.98 -15.57 6.82
CA GLY A 166 -12.34 -16.30 7.90
C GLY A 166 -10.84 -16.52 7.72
N LYS A 167 -10.18 -15.80 6.81
CA LYS A 167 -8.73 -15.93 6.61
C LYS A 167 -7.97 -15.14 7.66
N LEU A 168 -7.12 -15.83 8.41
CA LEU A 168 -6.24 -15.22 9.40
C LEU A 168 -5.01 -14.56 8.77
N PHE A 169 -4.55 -15.11 7.64
CA PHE A 169 -3.36 -14.65 6.92
C PHE A 169 -3.72 -14.04 5.57
N ASP A 170 -2.80 -13.25 5.02
CA ASP A 170 -3.02 -12.63 3.72
C ASP A 170 -3.03 -13.70 2.64
N SER A 171 -3.98 -13.57 1.70
CA SER A 171 -3.99 -14.43 0.52
C SER A 171 -2.75 -14.20 -0.34
N LEU A 172 -2.40 -15.17 -1.18
CA LEU A 172 -1.33 -14.99 -2.18
C LEU A 172 -1.54 -13.75 -3.06
N VAL A 173 -2.80 -13.44 -3.42
CA VAL A 173 -3.16 -12.24 -4.21
C VAL A 173 -2.85 -10.96 -3.45
N LEU A 174 -3.22 -10.90 -2.16
CA LEU A 174 -2.94 -9.74 -1.31
C LEU A 174 -1.43 -9.58 -1.10
N ALA A 175 -0.73 -10.67 -0.81
CA ALA A 175 0.71 -10.67 -0.67
C ALA A 175 1.41 -10.19 -1.95
N HIS A 176 0.94 -10.64 -3.13
CA HIS A 176 1.44 -10.19 -4.42
C HIS A 176 1.24 -8.69 -4.61
N LYS A 177 0.06 -8.15 -4.32
CA LYS A 177 -0.21 -6.70 -4.41
C LYS A 177 0.71 -5.88 -3.50
N ILE A 178 0.90 -6.31 -2.26
CA ILE A 178 1.78 -5.63 -1.29
C ILE A 178 3.21 -5.60 -1.80
N VAL A 179 3.75 -6.74 -2.24
CA VAL A 179 5.14 -6.82 -2.73
C VAL A 179 5.34 -5.96 -3.98
N ILE A 180 4.43 -6.00 -4.94
CA ILE A 180 4.54 -5.19 -6.16
C ILE A 180 4.47 -3.69 -5.83
N SER A 181 3.60 -3.28 -4.90
CA SER A 181 3.51 -1.89 -4.45
C SER A 181 4.80 -1.43 -3.76
N ARG A 182 5.39 -2.26 -2.89
CA ARG A 182 6.67 -1.93 -2.24
C ARG A 182 7.81 -1.88 -3.24
N LEU A 183 7.84 -2.80 -4.19
CA LEU A 183 8.84 -2.82 -5.25
C LEU A 183 8.77 -1.58 -6.14
N SER A 184 7.57 -1.14 -6.54
CA SER A 184 7.41 0.09 -7.34
C SER A 184 7.87 1.34 -6.60
N ASN A 185 7.77 1.34 -5.27
CA ASN A 185 8.21 2.45 -4.42
C ASN A 185 9.70 2.37 -4.05
N GLY A 186 10.42 1.33 -4.48
CA GLY A 186 11.82 1.12 -4.13
C GLY A 186 12.05 0.70 -2.67
N ASP A 187 11.01 0.25 -1.97
CA ASP A 187 11.06 -0.04 -0.53
C ASP A 187 11.55 -1.47 -0.26
N MET A 188 12.86 -1.66 -0.47
CA MET A 188 13.50 -2.98 -0.40
C MET A 188 13.48 -3.58 1.00
N GLU A 189 13.60 -2.76 2.05
CA GLU A 189 13.56 -3.25 3.43
C GLU A 189 12.16 -3.75 3.82
N ALA A 190 11.09 -3.06 3.41
CA ALA A 190 9.73 -3.56 3.60
C ALA A 190 9.50 -4.89 2.88
N ILE A 191 10.06 -5.08 1.67
CA ILE A 191 9.98 -6.35 0.95
C ILE A 191 10.64 -7.47 1.76
N LYS A 192 11.82 -7.24 2.33
CA LYS A 192 12.53 -8.24 3.17
C LYS A 192 11.74 -8.61 4.41
N VAL A 193 11.14 -7.62 5.06
CA VAL A 193 10.35 -7.80 6.28
C VAL A 193 9.05 -8.53 5.95
N TYR A 194 8.36 -8.12 4.89
CA TYR A 194 7.13 -8.76 4.45
C TYR A 194 7.40 -10.20 4.03
N LEU A 195 8.31 -10.43 3.09
CA LEU A 195 8.72 -11.77 2.63
C LEU A 195 9.78 -12.39 3.56
N SER A 196 9.52 -12.38 4.87
CA SER A 196 10.33 -13.11 5.84
C SER A 196 10.30 -14.62 5.55
N PHE A 197 11.29 -15.35 6.05
CA PHE A 197 11.38 -16.80 5.85
C PHE A 197 10.08 -17.52 6.28
N ASP A 198 9.61 -17.24 7.50
CA ASP A 198 8.40 -17.86 8.06
C ASP A 198 7.17 -17.55 7.21
N ARG A 199 7.05 -16.31 6.72
CA ARG A 199 5.91 -15.94 5.87
C ARG A 199 5.96 -16.63 4.51
N VAL A 200 7.14 -16.74 3.89
CA VAL A 200 7.28 -17.46 2.61
C VAL A 200 6.93 -18.94 2.80
N GLN A 201 7.38 -19.57 3.90
CA GLN A 201 7.00 -20.95 4.22
C GLN A 201 5.50 -21.12 4.41
N GLN A 202 4.87 -20.20 5.15
CA GLN A 202 3.42 -20.17 5.29
C GLN A 202 2.71 -20.03 3.95
N LEU A 203 3.15 -19.11 3.09
CA LEU A 203 2.57 -18.93 1.77
C LEU A 203 2.69 -20.22 0.94
N PHE A 204 3.83 -20.91 0.97
CA PHE A 204 3.97 -22.20 0.28
C PHE A 204 3.03 -23.29 0.81
N GLN A 205 2.76 -23.31 2.12
CA GLN A 205 1.83 -24.26 2.72
C GLN A 205 0.38 -23.95 2.31
N ASP A 206 -0.02 -22.68 2.42
CA ASP A 206 -1.38 -22.25 2.15
C ASP A 206 -1.70 -22.19 0.64
N PHE A 207 -0.70 -21.87 -0.19
CA PHE A 207 -0.82 -21.67 -1.63
C PHE A 207 0.33 -22.35 -2.40
N PRO A 208 0.37 -23.69 -2.47
CA PRO A 208 1.48 -24.41 -3.09
C PRO A 208 1.85 -23.91 -4.50
N VAL A 209 3.16 -23.96 -4.79
CA VAL A 209 3.68 -23.52 -6.10
C VAL A 209 3.17 -24.45 -7.19
N SER A 210 2.45 -23.85 -8.15
CA SER A 210 1.83 -24.52 -9.29
C SER A 210 1.83 -23.59 -10.49
N LYS A 211 1.34 -24.04 -11.65
CA LYS A 211 1.26 -23.18 -12.84
C LYS A 211 0.43 -21.92 -12.61
N SER A 212 -0.64 -21.98 -11.80
CA SER A 212 -1.51 -20.82 -11.53
C SER A 212 -0.90 -19.84 -10.53
N THR A 213 -0.06 -20.31 -9.60
CA THR A 213 0.59 -19.47 -8.57
C THR A 213 2.01 -19.03 -8.95
N ALA A 214 2.60 -19.64 -9.99
CA ALA A 214 3.97 -19.39 -10.46
C ALA A 214 4.27 -17.93 -10.78
N ALA A 215 3.29 -17.14 -11.23
CA ALA A 215 3.49 -15.72 -11.50
C ALA A 215 3.83 -14.94 -10.22
N ALA A 216 3.00 -15.06 -9.18
CA ALA A 216 3.21 -14.37 -7.90
C ALA A 216 4.54 -14.77 -7.26
N TYR A 217 4.86 -16.07 -7.25
CA TYR A 217 6.13 -16.54 -6.68
C TYR A 217 7.36 -16.13 -7.50
N ASN A 218 7.26 -16.09 -8.83
CA ASN A 218 8.34 -15.54 -9.65
C ASN A 218 8.60 -14.07 -9.31
N ASP A 219 7.54 -13.30 -9.08
CA ASP A 219 7.64 -11.89 -8.74
C ASP A 219 8.15 -11.69 -7.30
N PHE A 220 7.81 -12.58 -6.36
CA PHE A 220 8.42 -12.59 -5.02
C PHE A 220 9.92 -12.88 -5.08
N GLY A 221 10.34 -13.87 -5.87
CA GLY A 221 11.75 -14.17 -6.09
C GLY A 221 12.49 -13.00 -6.74
N TYR A 222 11.88 -12.36 -7.74
CA TYR A 222 12.43 -11.15 -8.35
C TYR A 222 12.57 -10.00 -7.33
N ALA A 223 11.51 -9.68 -6.58
CA ALA A 223 11.51 -8.61 -5.59
C ALA A 223 12.56 -8.82 -4.48
N LEU A 224 12.73 -10.06 -4.00
CA LEU A 224 13.78 -10.40 -3.05
C LEU A 224 15.19 -10.27 -3.66
N GLY A 225 15.36 -10.64 -4.94
CA GLY A 225 16.61 -10.43 -5.67
C GLY A 225 16.98 -8.96 -5.78
N GLU A 226 16.03 -8.10 -6.14
CA GLU A 226 16.22 -6.63 -6.18
C GLU A 226 16.54 -6.07 -4.79
N ALA A 227 15.99 -6.66 -3.72
CA ALA A 227 16.32 -6.32 -2.35
C ALA A 227 17.68 -6.88 -1.86
N GLY A 228 18.40 -7.66 -2.69
CA GLY A 228 19.69 -8.26 -2.36
C GLY A 228 19.60 -9.61 -1.63
N GLU A 229 18.41 -10.16 -1.43
CA GLU A 229 18.16 -11.44 -0.77
C GLU A 229 18.30 -12.63 -1.73
N ASN A 230 19.43 -12.69 -2.44
CA ASN A 230 19.64 -13.60 -3.57
C ASN A 230 19.49 -15.08 -3.23
N VAL A 231 19.86 -15.51 -2.01
CA VAL A 231 19.70 -16.91 -1.58
C VAL A 231 18.23 -17.27 -1.45
N ARG A 232 17.45 -16.48 -0.70
CA ARG A 232 16.00 -16.69 -0.52
C ARG A 232 15.24 -16.53 -1.84
N ALA A 233 15.62 -15.56 -2.65
CA ALA A 233 15.09 -15.38 -3.98
C ALA A 233 15.28 -16.65 -4.84
N TYR A 234 16.50 -17.20 -4.85
CA TYR A 234 16.80 -18.41 -5.62
C TYR A 234 15.99 -19.63 -5.13
N GLU A 235 15.79 -19.79 -3.83
CA GLU A 235 14.95 -20.86 -3.27
C GLU A 235 13.53 -20.80 -3.82
N ILE A 236 12.90 -19.63 -3.81
CA ILE A 236 11.54 -19.45 -4.35
C ILE A 236 11.52 -19.71 -5.86
N LEU A 237 12.45 -19.12 -6.61
CA LEU A 237 12.50 -19.26 -8.08
C LEU A 237 12.73 -20.71 -8.50
N LYS A 238 13.46 -21.50 -7.71
CA LYS A 238 13.67 -22.93 -7.97
C LYS A 238 12.37 -23.74 -7.81
N GLU A 239 11.53 -23.42 -6.84
CA GLU A 239 10.21 -24.06 -6.74
C GLU A 239 9.30 -23.67 -7.92
N VAL A 240 9.37 -22.41 -8.37
CA VAL A 240 8.65 -21.99 -9.58
C VAL A 240 9.15 -22.75 -10.81
N GLU A 241 10.45 -23.00 -10.92
CA GLU A 241 11.03 -23.74 -12.04
C GLU A 241 10.51 -25.18 -12.11
N LYS A 242 10.40 -25.87 -10.96
CA LYS A 242 9.84 -27.22 -10.92
C LYS A 242 8.39 -27.24 -11.42
N ALA A 243 7.59 -26.25 -11.06
CA ALA A 243 6.17 -26.18 -11.42
C ALA A 243 5.90 -25.64 -12.84
N SER A 244 6.79 -24.77 -13.35
CA SER A 244 6.62 -24.03 -14.59
C SER A 244 7.96 -23.83 -15.32
N PRO A 245 8.62 -24.91 -15.78
CA PRO A 245 9.97 -24.87 -16.33
C PRO A 245 10.12 -24.01 -17.59
N ASP A 246 9.05 -23.86 -18.37
CA ASP A 246 9.05 -23.14 -19.65
C ASP A 246 8.87 -21.62 -19.51
N ARG A 247 8.76 -21.10 -18.27
CA ARG A 247 8.60 -19.66 -18.03
C ARG A 247 9.89 -18.93 -18.43
N VAL A 248 9.82 -18.15 -19.50
CA VAL A 248 10.99 -17.45 -20.07
C VAL A 248 11.62 -16.48 -19.07
N VAL A 249 10.82 -15.57 -18.49
CA VAL A 249 11.30 -14.54 -17.54
C VAL A 249 11.92 -15.14 -16.28
N LEU A 250 11.47 -16.34 -15.86
CA LEU A 250 12.04 -17.04 -14.72
C LEU A 250 13.53 -17.36 -14.93
N LYS A 251 13.94 -17.71 -16.16
CA LYS A 251 15.35 -18.01 -16.45
C LYS A 251 16.22 -16.78 -16.24
N LEU A 252 15.74 -15.61 -16.65
CA LEU A 252 16.43 -14.34 -16.42
C LEU A 252 16.55 -14.04 -14.91
N ASN A 253 15.45 -14.19 -14.17
CA ASN A 253 15.44 -13.92 -12.72
C ASN A 253 16.39 -14.87 -11.97
N ILE A 254 16.40 -16.17 -12.30
CA ILE A 254 17.36 -17.13 -11.71
C ILE A 254 18.80 -16.75 -12.06
N ALA A 255 19.06 -16.36 -13.31
CA ALA A 255 20.39 -15.95 -13.74
C ALA A 255 20.87 -14.73 -12.94
N ASP A 256 19.99 -13.73 -12.76
CA ASP A 256 20.30 -12.49 -12.05
C ASP A 256 20.70 -12.75 -10.59
N VAL A 257 19.93 -13.55 -9.85
CA VAL A 257 20.21 -13.82 -8.43
C VAL A 257 21.44 -14.71 -8.22
N LEU A 258 21.77 -15.59 -9.19
CA LEU A 258 22.95 -16.45 -9.12
C LEU A 258 24.25 -15.74 -9.54
N TRP A 259 24.18 -14.58 -10.20
CA TRP A 259 25.36 -13.94 -10.81
C TRP A 259 26.49 -13.69 -9.82
N GLY A 260 26.16 -13.30 -8.58
CA GLY A 260 27.14 -13.02 -7.53
C GLY A 260 27.72 -14.26 -6.84
N SER A 261 27.03 -15.40 -6.88
CA SER A 261 27.35 -16.58 -6.06
C SER A 261 27.80 -17.80 -6.89
N ASP A 262 27.20 -18.02 -8.07
CA ASP A 262 27.51 -19.12 -8.98
C ASP A 262 27.43 -18.63 -10.43
N LYS A 263 28.53 -18.01 -10.88
CA LYS A 263 28.63 -17.43 -12.23
C LYS A 263 28.43 -18.46 -13.34
N ASN A 264 28.90 -19.70 -13.16
CA ASN A 264 28.79 -20.73 -14.19
C ASN A 264 27.32 -21.11 -14.40
N LYS A 265 26.61 -21.38 -13.32
CA LYS A 265 25.17 -21.68 -13.39
C LYS A 265 24.37 -20.48 -13.87
N SER A 266 24.70 -19.28 -13.42
CA SER A 266 24.09 -18.04 -13.90
C SER A 266 24.23 -17.89 -15.43
N LYS A 267 25.43 -18.12 -15.99
CA LYS A 267 25.67 -18.13 -17.44
C LYS A 267 24.79 -19.15 -18.17
N GLU A 268 24.62 -20.35 -17.63
CA GLU A 268 23.72 -21.36 -18.22
C GLU A 268 22.27 -20.87 -18.29
N TYR A 269 21.78 -20.20 -17.25
CA TYR A 269 20.43 -19.63 -17.25
C TYR A 269 20.29 -18.46 -18.22
N TYR A 270 21.30 -17.59 -18.36
CA TYR A 270 21.29 -16.55 -19.38
C TYR A 270 21.23 -17.11 -20.79
N LYS A 271 22.01 -18.15 -21.08
CA LYS A 271 21.98 -18.83 -22.39
C LYS A 271 20.58 -19.41 -22.67
N LYS A 272 20.00 -20.12 -21.69
CA LYS A 272 18.62 -20.65 -21.81
C LYS A 272 17.59 -19.53 -22.05
N TYR A 273 17.69 -18.42 -21.34
CA TYR A 273 16.83 -17.25 -21.56
C TYR A 273 16.98 -16.69 -22.98
N LEU A 274 18.22 -16.49 -23.43
CA LEU A 274 18.52 -15.98 -24.77
C LEU A 274 17.96 -16.90 -25.87
N ASP A 275 18.15 -18.21 -25.74
CA ASP A 275 17.64 -19.20 -26.69
C ASP A 275 16.11 -19.17 -26.77
N LEU A 276 15.43 -19.08 -25.63
CA LEU A 276 13.96 -18.94 -25.58
C LEU A 276 13.48 -17.64 -26.23
N MET A 277 14.17 -16.53 -25.99
CA MET A 277 13.83 -15.23 -26.59
C MET A 277 14.05 -15.21 -28.10
N ARG A 278 15.14 -15.85 -28.58
CA ARG A 278 15.41 -16.03 -30.02
C ARG A 278 14.36 -16.92 -30.68
N GLY A 279 14.04 -18.07 -30.08
CA GLY A 279 12.99 -18.97 -30.57
C GLY A 279 11.62 -18.30 -30.68
N ALA A 280 11.34 -17.31 -29.84
CA ALA A 280 10.12 -16.51 -29.88
C ALA A 280 10.18 -15.27 -30.81
N GLY A 281 11.30 -15.03 -31.51
CA GLY A 281 11.50 -13.84 -32.35
C GLY A 281 11.60 -12.52 -31.56
N LYS A 282 11.96 -12.60 -30.27
CA LYS A 282 12.00 -11.47 -29.32
C LYS A 282 13.41 -11.06 -28.92
N GLU A 283 14.44 -11.43 -29.69
CA GLU A 283 15.84 -11.12 -29.37
C GLU A 283 16.08 -9.63 -29.10
N ARG A 284 15.39 -8.73 -29.82
CA ARG A 284 15.46 -7.27 -29.59
C ARG A 284 15.01 -6.79 -28.20
N LEU A 285 14.33 -7.64 -27.43
CA LEU A 285 13.87 -7.35 -26.06
C LEU A 285 14.82 -7.92 -25.00
N VAL A 286 15.90 -8.61 -25.42
CA VAL A 286 16.89 -9.16 -24.49
C VAL A 286 17.70 -8.00 -23.88
N PRO A 287 17.76 -7.87 -22.54
CA PRO A 287 18.58 -6.85 -21.89
C PRO A 287 20.06 -7.03 -22.23
N LEU A 288 20.78 -5.92 -22.46
CA LEU A 288 22.21 -5.95 -22.84
C LEU A 288 23.06 -6.77 -21.86
N LYS A 289 22.76 -6.67 -20.55
CA LYS A 289 23.43 -7.43 -19.48
C LYS A 289 23.47 -8.94 -19.70
N VAL A 290 22.53 -9.50 -20.46
CA VAL A 290 22.49 -10.93 -20.77
C VAL A 290 23.69 -11.33 -21.62
N PHE A 291 23.97 -10.56 -22.68
CA PHE A 291 25.10 -10.82 -23.57
C PHE A 291 26.43 -10.63 -22.83
N GLU A 292 26.56 -9.52 -22.10
CA GLU A 292 27.74 -9.22 -21.28
C GLU A 292 28.06 -10.33 -20.28
N ARG A 293 27.04 -10.87 -19.60
CA ARG A 293 27.22 -11.91 -18.58
C ARG A 293 27.52 -13.28 -19.20
N ILE A 294 27.03 -13.57 -20.40
CA ILE A 294 27.38 -14.80 -21.14
C ILE A 294 28.85 -14.79 -21.57
N ASP A 295 29.34 -13.65 -22.06
CA ASP A 295 30.69 -13.50 -22.63
C ASP A 295 31.77 -13.21 -21.58
N TYR A 296 31.36 -12.87 -20.36
CA TYR A 296 32.28 -12.68 -19.24
C TYR A 296 33.09 -13.96 -19.00
N ASN A 297 34.42 -13.85 -18.87
CA ASN A 297 35.28 -14.97 -18.47
C ASN A 297 35.29 -15.12 -16.95
#